data_AF-A0A392QZU9-F1
#
_entry.id   AF-A0A392QZU9-F1
#
_cell.length_a   1.000
_cell.length_b   1.000
_cell.length_c   1.000
_cell.angle_alpha   90.00
_cell.angle_beta   90.00
_cell.angle_gamma   90.00
#
_symmetry.space_group_name_H-M   'P 1'
#
loop_
_entity.id
_entity.type
_entity.pdbx_description
1 polymer ?
#
loop_
_entity_poly.entity_id
_entity_poly.type
_entity_poly.pdbx_seq_one_letter_code
_entity_poly.pdbx_strand_id
1 'polypeptide(L)'
;MSDSNEESLMNLETMRKRRQCDNQNDDRLSDLPDCVILHILSFFDTKYAVQTCVLSKRWRHLWKRIPTLMLHRSRFTTKKRFTTFVSNLLTFRDNATALHALDLVGRAWY
;
A
#
# COMPACT_ATOMS: atom_id res chain seq x y z
N MET A 1 52.39 16.82 23.28
CA MET A 1 52.15 15.52 22.60
C MET A 1 50.69 15.11 22.84
N SER A 2 49.75 15.99 22.46
CA SER A 2 48.32 15.90 22.85
C SER A 2 47.34 16.28 21.73
N ASP A 3 47.82 16.56 20.51
CA ASP A 3 46.95 16.97 19.38
C ASP A 3 46.49 15.77 18.52
N SER A 4 47.21 14.64 18.57
CA SER A 4 46.98 13.50 17.67
C SER A 4 45.75 12.66 18.04
N ASN A 5 45.26 12.78 19.27
CA ASN A 5 44.14 12.02 19.81
C ASN A 5 42.78 12.70 19.55
N GLU A 6 42.72 14.04 19.55
CA GLU A 6 41.48 14.76 19.23
C GLU A 6 41.15 14.75 17.73
N GLU A 7 42.17 14.86 16.86
CA GLU A 7 42.00 14.75 15.41
C GLU A 7 41.50 13.35 15.00
N SER A 8 41.92 12.31 15.73
CA SER A 8 41.47 10.92 15.51
C SER A 8 40.01 10.71 15.92
N LEU A 9 39.57 11.33 17.03
CA LEU A 9 38.16 11.32 17.44
C LEU A 9 37.28 12.12 16.46
N MET A 10 37.74 13.27 15.98
CA MET A 10 37.01 14.07 14.99
C MET A 10 36.89 13.33 13.65
N ASN A 11 37.91 12.58 13.25
CA ASN A 11 37.87 11.70 12.07
C ASN A 11 36.93 10.50 12.26
N LEU A 12 36.89 9.90 13.45
CA LEU A 12 35.96 8.80 13.75
C LEU A 12 34.51 9.27 13.83
N GLU A 13 34.26 10.46 14.40
CA GLU A 13 32.94 11.09 14.45
C GLU A 13 32.48 11.53 13.07
N THR A 14 33.35 12.12 12.24
CA THR A 14 33.02 12.47 10.86
C THR A 14 32.81 11.24 9.97
N MET A 15 33.55 10.14 10.20
CA MET A 15 33.32 8.85 9.53
C MET A 15 32.00 8.19 9.98
N ARG A 16 31.65 8.27 11.26
CA ARG A 16 30.32 7.83 11.77
C ARG A 16 29.19 8.66 11.17
N LYS A 17 29.38 9.98 11.06
CA LYS A 17 28.38 10.91 10.52
C LYS A 17 28.16 10.74 9.01
N ARG A 18 29.18 10.33 8.27
CA ARG A 18 29.09 10.03 6.82
C ARG A 18 28.45 8.68 6.49
N ARG A 19 28.49 7.69 7.39
CA ARG A 19 27.79 6.40 7.20
C ARG A 19 26.29 6.45 7.54
N GLN A 20 25.81 7.59 8.04
CA GLN A 20 24.44 7.76 8.52
C GLN A 20 23.57 8.61 7.57
N CYS A 21 24.01 8.74 6.33
CA CYS A 21 23.26 9.34 5.25
C CYS A 21 23.26 8.31 4.11
N ASP A 22 22.09 8.06 3.52
CA ASP A 22 21.91 7.25 2.30
C ASP A 22 21.70 5.73 2.47
N ASN A 23 20.81 5.34 3.39
CA ASN A 23 19.98 4.15 3.17
C ASN A 23 18.51 4.40 3.56
N GLN A 24 18.06 5.64 3.40
CA GLN A 24 16.65 5.98 3.49
C GLN A 24 16.01 5.69 2.13
N ASN A 25 15.72 4.42 1.88
CA ASN A 25 14.53 4.09 1.08
C ASN A 25 13.31 4.55 1.88
N ASP A 26 13.14 5.86 2.02
CA ASP A 26 11.98 6.46 2.67
C ASP A 26 10.78 6.04 1.82
N ASP A 27 9.98 5.14 2.37
CA ASP A 27 8.73 4.71 1.77
C ASP A 27 7.75 5.86 1.90
N ARG A 28 7.86 6.85 1.01
CA ARG A 28 7.04 8.07 0.99
C ARG A 28 5.56 7.77 0.84
N LEU A 29 5.19 6.58 0.35
CA LEU A 29 3.81 6.09 0.31
C LEU A 29 3.32 5.65 1.70
N SER A 30 4.22 5.23 2.58
CA SER A 30 3.99 4.98 4.01
C SER A 30 3.98 6.25 4.88
N ASP A 31 4.30 7.42 4.33
CA ASP A 31 4.18 8.69 5.06
C ASP A 31 2.82 9.40 4.84
N LEU A 32 2.09 9.03 3.79
CA LEU A 32 0.79 9.63 3.49
C LEU A 32 -0.24 9.37 4.61
N PRO A 33 -1.21 10.26 4.86
CA PRO A 33 -2.31 9.92 5.75
C PRO A 33 -3.17 8.76 5.22
N ASP A 34 -3.75 7.97 6.11
CA ASP A 34 -4.60 6.82 5.75
C ASP A 34 -5.74 7.21 4.79
N CYS A 35 -6.34 8.38 4.99
CA CYS A 35 -7.41 8.89 4.13
C CYS A 35 -6.97 9.11 2.68
N VAL A 36 -5.72 9.56 2.46
CA VAL A 36 -5.15 9.76 1.12
C VAL A 36 -4.92 8.42 0.45
N ILE A 37 -4.40 7.43 1.19
CA ILE A 37 -4.22 6.08 0.64
C ILE A 37 -5.55 5.45 0.29
N LEU A 38 -6.56 5.55 1.16
CA LEU A 38 -7.90 5.07 0.89
C LEU A 38 -8.49 5.73 -0.36
N HIS A 39 -8.26 7.03 -0.52
CA HIS A 39 -8.69 7.77 -1.71
C HIS A 39 -7.95 7.30 -2.96
N ILE A 40 -6.63 7.13 -2.93
CA ILE A 40 -5.85 6.58 -4.05
C ILE A 40 -6.37 5.20 -4.44
N LEU A 41 -6.53 4.30 -3.46
CA LEU A 41 -7.02 2.93 -3.69
C LEU A 41 -8.46 2.90 -4.22
N SER A 42 -9.27 3.92 -3.93
CA SER A 42 -10.66 4.04 -4.40
C SER A 42 -10.77 4.18 -5.92
N PHE A 43 -9.70 4.63 -6.59
CA PHE A 43 -9.64 4.75 -8.05
C PHE A 43 -9.30 3.45 -8.78
N PHE A 44 -8.87 2.42 -8.07
CA PHE A 44 -8.47 1.15 -8.68
C PHE A 44 -9.63 0.16 -8.74
N ASP A 45 -9.63 -0.71 -9.76
CA ASP A 45 -10.34 -1.99 -9.63
C ASP A 45 -9.81 -2.68 -8.36
N THR A 46 -10.74 -3.21 -7.56
CA THR A 46 -10.45 -3.80 -6.24
C THR A 46 -9.37 -4.88 -6.33
N LYS A 47 -9.31 -5.62 -7.43
CA LYS A 47 -8.24 -6.59 -7.70
C LYS A 47 -6.86 -5.93 -7.68
N TYR A 48 -6.71 -4.79 -8.32
CA TYR A 48 -5.45 -4.04 -8.34
C TYR A 48 -5.20 -3.34 -7.01
N ALA A 49 -6.24 -2.79 -6.37
CA ALA A 49 -6.12 -2.20 -5.03
C ALA A 49 -5.51 -3.21 -4.05
N VAL A 50 -6.01 -4.45 -4.03
CA VAL A 50 -5.46 -5.53 -3.19
C VAL A 50 -4.02 -5.90 -3.58
N GLN A 51 -3.66 -5.83 -4.85
CA GLN A 51 -2.28 -6.10 -5.30
C GLN A 51 -1.30 -5.01 -4.88
N THR A 52 -1.71 -3.74 -4.93
CA THR A 52 -0.88 -2.61 -4.49
C THR A 52 -0.56 -2.64 -3.00
N CYS A 53 -1.28 -3.43 -2.20
CA CYS A 53 -0.98 -3.65 -0.78
C CYS A 53 0.39 -4.26 -0.50
N VAL A 54 1.07 -4.82 -1.51
CA VAL A 54 2.42 -5.35 -1.35
C VAL A 54 3.47 -4.24 -1.19
N LEU A 55 3.18 -3.01 -1.63
CA LEU A 55 4.12 -1.89 -1.53
C LEU A 55 4.42 -1.49 -0.07
N SER A 56 3.48 -1.69 0.86
CA SER A 56 3.69 -1.32 2.26
C SER A 56 2.81 -2.14 3.20
N LYS A 57 3.35 -2.45 4.39
CA LYS A 57 2.61 -3.11 5.48
C LYS A 57 1.33 -2.35 5.83
N ARG A 58 1.32 -1.02 5.74
CA ARG A 58 0.15 -0.19 6.07
C ARG A 58 -0.96 -0.32 5.03
N TRP A 59 -0.60 -0.34 3.74
CA TRP A 59 -1.54 -0.49 2.62
C TRP A 59 -2.30 -1.82 2.67
N ARG A 60 -1.65 -2.87 3.18
CA ARG A 60 -2.26 -4.20 3.43
C ARG A 60 -3.43 -4.18 4.40
N HIS A 61 -3.51 -3.21 5.30
CA HIS A 61 -4.64 -3.09 6.22
C HIS A 61 -5.70 -2.12 5.68
N LEU A 62 -5.29 -1.10 4.92
CA LEU A 62 -6.19 -0.06 4.41
C LEU A 62 -7.12 -0.53 3.30
N TRP A 63 -6.72 -1.47 2.43
CA TRP A 63 -7.62 -1.93 1.37
C TRP A 63 -8.94 -2.51 1.89
N LYS A 64 -8.92 -3.08 3.09
CA LYS A 64 -10.11 -3.65 3.75
C LYS A 64 -11.16 -2.61 4.12
N ARG A 65 -10.74 -1.33 4.19
CA ARG A 65 -11.54 -0.17 4.57
C ARG A 65 -11.89 0.72 3.37
N ILE A 66 -11.68 0.24 2.14
CA ILE A 66 -12.05 1.03 0.97
C ILE A 66 -13.60 1.10 0.88
N PRO A 67 -14.17 2.31 0.76
CA PRO A 67 -15.61 2.51 0.68
C PRO A 67 -16.21 2.11 -0.68
N THR A 68 -15.39 2.07 -1.73
CA THR A 68 -15.79 1.83 -3.11
C THR A 68 -15.17 0.54 -3.64
N LEU A 69 -16.00 -0.44 -4.01
CA LEU A 69 -15.54 -1.69 -4.61
C LEU A 69 -15.87 -1.69 -6.09
N MET A 70 -14.83 -1.60 -6.93
CA MET A 70 -14.93 -1.77 -8.38
C MET A 70 -14.49 -3.17 -8.75
N LEU A 71 -15.37 -3.98 -9.33
CA LEU A 71 -15.14 -5.39 -9.60
C LEU A 71 -15.51 -5.73 -11.04
N HIS A 72 -14.50 -5.76 -11.91
CA HIS A 72 -14.71 -6.07 -13.32
C HIS A 72 -14.57 -7.57 -13.58
N ARG A 73 -15.67 -8.21 -14.01
CA ARG A 73 -15.69 -9.65 -14.31
C ARG A 73 -14.67 -10.01 -15.41
N SER A 74 -14.47 -9.12 -16.38
CA SER A 74 -13.51 -9.28 -17.49
C SER A 74 -12.05 -9.37 -17.05
N ARG A 75 -11.70 -8.94 -15.83
CA ARG A 75 -10.35 -9.03 -15.27
C ARG A 75 -9.99 -10.44 -14.78
N PHE A 76 -10.89 -11.41 -14.96
CA PHE A 76 -10.75 -12.78 -14.47
C PHE A 76 -11.04 -13.78 -15.59
N THR A 77 -10.11 -14.71 -15.81
CA THR A 77 -10.20 -15.70 -16.89
C THR A 77 -11.40 -16.63 -16.77
N THR A 78 -11.81 -17.02 -15.54
CA THR A 78 -12.95 -17.92 -15.32
C THR A 78 -13.89 -17.43 -14.23
N LYS A 79 -15.17 -17.82 -14.31
CA LYS A 79 -16.22 -17.41 -13.35
C LYS A 79 -15.85 -17.82 -11.94
N LYS A 80 -15.34 -19.05 -11.80
CA LYS A 80 -14.85 -19.61 -10.54
C LYS A 80 -13.77 -18.72 -9.90
N ARG A 81 -12.79 -18.23 -10.66
CA ARG A 81 -11.73 -17.37 -10.10
C ARG A 81 -12.28 -16.04 -9.59
N PHE A 82 -13.24 -15.46 -10.29
CA PHE A 82 -13.90 -14.24 -9.83
C PHE A 82 -14.73 -14.48 -8.57
N THR A 83 -15.56 -15.52 -8.54
CA THR A 83 -16.37 -15.82 -7.36
C THR A 83 -15.51 -16.10 -6.14
N THR A 84 -14.44 -16.88 -6.28
CA THR A 84 -13.48 -17.12 -5.18
C THR A 84 -12.83 -15.81 -4.71
N PHE A 85 -12.43 -14.94 -5.64
CA PHE A 85 -11.87 -13.64 -5.28
C PHE A 85 -12.87 -12.77 -4.51
N VAL A 86 -14.11 -12.65 -5.00
CA VAL A 86 -15.16 -11.86 -4.35
C VAL A 86 -15.52 -12.43 -2.98
N SER A 87 -15.64 -13.75 -2.85
CA SER A 87 -15.88 -14.39 -1.55
C SER A 87 -14.77 -14.06 -0.55
N ASN A 88 -13.51 -14.24 -0.95
CA ASN A 88 -12.37 -13.92 -0.10
C ASN A 88 -12.32 -12.43 0.26
N LEU A 89 -12.58 -11.56 -0.71
CA LEU A 89 -12.64 -10.12 -0.52
C LEU A 89 -13.67 -9.75 0.56
N LEU A 90 -14.90 -10.26 0.43
CA LEU A 90 -15.98 -10.00 1.38
C LEU A 90 -15.67 -10.57 2.78
N THR A 91 -15.01 -11.73 2.88
CA THR A 91 -14.62 -12.29 4.18
C THR A 91 -13.53 -11.49 4.89
N PHE A 92 -12.65 -10.81 4.15
CA PHE A 92 -11.54 -10.05 4.73
C PHE A 92 -11.84 -8.56 4.90
N ARG A 93 -12.93 -8.06 4.32
CA ARG A 93 -13.35 -6.66 4.40
C ARG A 93 -13.75 -6.31 5.83
N ASP A 94 -13.50 -5.08 6.23
CA ASP A 94 -13.97 -4.57 7.51
C ASP A 94 -15.47 -4.27 7.43
N ASN A 95 -16.27 -5.02 8.20
CA ASN A 95 -17.73 -4.87 8.23
C ASN A 95 -18.19 -3.55 8.87
N ALA A 96 -17.32 -2.86 9.62
CA ALA A 96 -17.61 -1.53 10.16
C ALA A 96 -17.50 -0.42 9.10
N THR A 97 -16.94 -0.71 7.93
CA THR A 97 -16.77 0.29 6.87
C THR A 97 -17.99 0.35 5.97
N ALA A 98 -18.66 1.51 5.95
CA ALA A 98 -19.77 1.79 5.04
C ALA A 98 -19.35 1.55 3.58
N LEU A 99 -20.20 0.84 2.84
CA LEU A 99 -20.03 0.61 1.42
C LEU A 99 -20.76 1.73 0.67
N HIS A 100 -20.01 2.66 0.08
CA HIS A 100 -20.57 3.81 -0.62
C HIS A 100 -20.87 3.50 -2.08
N ALA A 101 -20.06 2.65 -2.71
CA ALA A 101 -20.30 2.20 -4.07
C ALA A 101 -19.85 0.75 -4.24
N LEU A 102 -20.65 -0.04 -4.95
CA LEU A 102 -20.28 -1.35 -5.46
C LEU A 102 -20.61 -1.35 -6.95
N ASP A 103 -19.56 -1.31 -7.76
CA ASP A 103 -19.70 -1.38 -9.20
C ASP A 103 -19.27 -2.76 -9.69
N LEU A 104 -20.23 -3.49 -10.25
CA LEU A 104 -20.05 -4.80 -10.87
C LEU A 104 -20.14 -4.61 -12.38
N VAL A 105 -19.05 -4.16 -12.99
CA VAL A 105 -19.00 -3.95 -14.43
C VAL A 105 -18.92 -5.30 -15.13
N GLY A 106 -20.08 -5.77 -15.56
CA GLY A 106 -20.29 -6.98 -16.36
C GLY A 106 -21.41 -6.85 -17.38
N ARG A 107 -22.01 -5.67 -17.54
CA ARG A 107 -23.04 -5.43 -18.56
C ARG A 107 -22.34 -5.01 -19.84
N ALA A 108 -22.20 -5.97 -20.74
CA ALA A 108 -22.00 -5.69 -22.15
C ALA A 108 -23.18 -4.81 -22.60
N TRP A 109 -22.92 -3.54 -22.86
CA TRP A 109 -23.73 -2.76 -23.78
C TRP A 109 -23.05 -2.90 -25.13
N TYR A 110 -23.53 -3.83 -25.94
CA TYR A 110 -23.62 -3.81 -27.40
C TYR A 110 -24.38 -5.06 -27.84
#